data_AF-A0A497QTH1-F1
#
_entry.id   AF-A0A497QTH1-F1
#
_cell.length_a   1.000
_cell.length_b   1.000
_cell.length_c   1.000
_cell.angle_alpha   90.00
_cell.angle_beta   90.00
_cell.angle_gamma   90.00
#
_symmetry.space_group_name_H-M   'P 1'
#
loop_
_entity.id
_entity.type
_entity.pdbx_description
1 polymer ?
#
loop_
_entity_poly.entity_id
_entity_poly.type
_entity_poly.pdbx_seq_one_letter_code
_entity_poly.pdbx_strand_id
1 'polypeptide(L)' 'MKIWILHDSHYGNGEKLAEQLADIFKKMAFEVKIGNVKFVKPAQVAKEAPEGLVVGAALRMFMA' A
#
# COMPACT_ATOMS: atom_id res chain seq x y z
N MET A 1 -2.12 16.18 1.48
CA MET A 1 -1.05 15.18 1.37
C MET A 1 -1.63 13.92 0.76
N LYS A 2 -1.07 13.48 -0.36
CA LYS A 2 -1.43 12.24 -1.04
C LYS A 2 -0.49 11.11 -0.59
N ILE A 3 -1.10 10.02 -0.13
CA ILE A 3 -0.39 8.83 0.33
C ILE A 3 -0.78 7.65 -0.54
N TRP A 4 0.23 6.91 -0.99
CA TRP A 4 0.05 5.59 -1.56
C TRP A 4 0.39 4.52 -0.51
N ILE A 5 -0.50 3.54 -0.36
CA ILE A 5 -0.26 2.34 0.45
C ILE A 5 -0.25 1.14 -0.50
N LEU A 6 0.93 0.51 -0.63
CA LEU A 6 1.10 -0.69 -1.42
C LEU A 6 1.18 -1.91 -0.50
N HIS A 7 0.50 -3.00 -0.86
CA HIS A 7 0.56 -4.26 -0.10
C HIS A 7 0.97 -5.44 -1.01
N ASP A 8 1.78 -6.36 -0.47
CA ASP A 8 1.99 -7.69 -1.03
C ASP A 8 1.15 -8.71 -0.26
N SER A 9 -0.09 -8.92 -0.70
CA SER A 9 -0.97 -9.91 -0.08
C SER A 9 -1.27 -11.05 -1.03
N HIS A 10 -1.22 -12.28 -0.51
CA HIS A 10 -1.74 -13.48 -1.15
C HIS A 10 -3.08 -13.93 -0.57
N TYR A 11 -3.25 -13.80 0.75
CA TYR A 11 -4.40 -14.32 1.50
C TYR A 11 -5.28 -13.21 2.13
N GLY A 12 -5.12 -11.96 1.67
CA GLY A 12 -5.91 -10.81 2.14
C GLY A 12 -5.40 -10.12 3.41
N ASN A 13 -4.46 -10.70 4.19
CA ASN A 13 -3.97 -10.07 5.42
C ASN A 13 -3.32 -8.69 5.19
N GLY A 14 -2.44 -8.58 4.18
CA GLY A 14 -1.79 -7.31 3.86
C GLY A 14 -2.77 -6.26 3.33
N GLU A 15 -3.82 -6.69 2.64
CA GLU A 15 -4.88 -5.83 2.12
C GLU A 15 -5.72 -5.24 3.27
N LYS A 16 -6.18 -6.09 4.20
CA LYS A 16 -6.92 -5.65 5.40
C LYS A 16 -6.12 -4.66 6.24
N LEU A 17 -4.82 -4.88 6.41
CA LEU A 17 -3.95 -3.95 7.13
C LEU A 17 -3.81 -2.61 6.39
N ALA A 18 -3.68 -2.65 5.06
CA ALA A 18 -3.61 -1.45 4.24
C ALA A 18 -4.93 -0.64 4.29
N GLU A 19 -6.07 -1.31 4.28
CA GLU A 19 -7.40 -0.69 4.43
C GLU A 19 -7.56 -0.01 5.80
N GLN A 20 -7.22 -0.71 6.88
CA GLN A 20 -7.27 -0.14 8.24
C GLN A 20 -6.35 1.08 8.38
N LEU A 21 -5.14 1.02 7.81
CA LEU A 21 -4.22 2.16 7.82
C LEU A 21 -4.76 3.33 6.99
N ALA A 22 -5.37 3.04 5.83
CA ALA A 22 -5.98 4.06 5.00
C ALA A 22 -7.13 4.77 5.72
N ASP A 23 -7.95 4.06 6.49
CA ASP A 23 -9.04 4.66 7.26
C ASP A 23 -8.52 5.63 8.34
N ILE A 24 -7.39 5.31 8.97
CA ILE A 24 -6.72 6.22 9.91
C ILE A 24 -6.24 7.48 9.18
N PHE A 25 -5.54 7.33 8.06
CA PHE A 25 -5.01 8.45 7.29
C PHE A 25 -6.11 9.33 6.67
N LYS A 26 -7.21 8.74 6.22
CA LYS A 26 -8.38 9.50 5.73
C LYS A 26 -9.02 10.34 6.83
N LYS A 27 -9.09 9.83 8.07
CA LYS A 27 -9.56 10.63 9.23
C LYS A 27 -8.65 11.83 9.53
N MET A 28 -7.39 11.77 9.12
CA MET A 28 -6.43 12.88 9.19
C MET A 28 -6.49 13.80 7.95
N ALA A 29 -7.52 13.67 7.10
CA ALA A 29 -7.71 14.43 5.86
C ALA A 29 -6.62 14.23 4.79
N PHE A 30 -5.99 13.05 4.75
CA PHE A 30 -5.09 12.68 3.65
C PHE A 30 -5.86 12.04 2.48
N GLU A 31 -5.43 12.32 1.25
CA GLU A 31 -5.87 11.58 0.07
C GLU A 31 -5.11 10.25 0.05
N VAL A 32 -5.80 9.12 0.15
CA VAL A 32 -5.16 7.80 0.24
C VAL A 32 -5.57 6.91 -0.91
N LYS A 33 -4.59 6.33 -1.59
CA LYS A 33 -4.78 5.24 -2.57
C LYS A 33 -4.14 3.96 -2.06
N ILE A 34 -4.83 2.84 -2.26
CA ILE A 34 -4.36 1.51 -1.91
C ILE A 34 -4.14 0.72 -3.20
N GLY A 35 -3.10 -0.11 -3.24
CA GLY A 35 -2.91 -1.05 -4.34
C GLY A 35 -2.05 -2.26 -3.99
N ASN A 36 -2.19 -3.32 -4.77
CA ASN A 36 -1.35 -4.50 -4.62
C ASN A 36 -0.09 -4.35 -5.49
N VAL A 37 1.09 -4.64 -4.93
CA VAL A 37 2.39 -4.52 -5.64
C VAL A 37 2.49 -5.38 -6.90
N LYS A 38 1.66 -6.43 -7.02
CA LYS A 38 1.60 -7.29 -8.22
C LYS A 38 0.88 -6.65 -9.40
N PHE A 39 -0.02 -5.70 -9.13
CA PHE A 39 -0.88 -5.09 -10.15
C PHE A 39 -0.52 -3.63 -10.41
N VAL A 40 -0.01 -2.93 -9.41
CA VAL A 40 0.41 -1.54 -9.54
C VAL A 40 1.86 -1.46 -9.97
N LYS A 41 2.10 -0.81 -11.11
CA LYS A 41 3.45 -0.60 -11.63
C LYS A 41 4.11 0.61 -10.95
N PRO A 42 5.41 0.57 -10.64
CA PRO A 42 6.12 1.72 -10.08
C PRO A 42 5.97 3.01 -10.89
N ALA A 43 5.97 2.91 -12.23
CA ALA A 43 5.78 4.06 -13.12
C ALA A 43 4.43 4.76 -12.93
N GLN A 44 3.37 4.02 -12.58
CA GLN A 44 2.06 4.60 -12.26
C GLN A 44 2.14 5.42 -10.97
N VAL A 45 2.75 4.87 -9.92
CA VAL A 45 2.93 5.56 -8.63
C VAL A 45 3.78 6.82 -8.80
N ALA A 46 4.87 6.72 -9.57
CA ALA A 46 5.75 7.86 -9.86
C ALA A 46 5.03 8.98 -10.62
N LYS A 47 4.23 8.63 -11.65
CA LYS A 47 3.42 9.61 -12.39
C LYS A 47 2.42 10.32 -11.49
N GLU A 48 1.91 9.62 -10.49
CA GLU A 48 0.96 10.14 -9.52
C GLU A 48 1.58 11.01 -8.43
N ALA A 49 2.91 11.03 -8.33
CA ALA A 49 3.73 11.87 -7.46
C ALA A 49 3.17 12.04 -6.03
N PRO A 50 2.91 10.95 -5.28
CA PRO A 50 2.45 11.08 -3.90
C PRO A 50 3.55 11.66 -3.00
N GLU A 51 3.15 12.49 -2.03
CA GLU A 51 4.06 12.99 -1.00
C GLU A 51 4.46 11.89 0.01
N GLY A 52 3.70 10.79 0.10
CA GLY A 52 4.01 9.66 0.98
C GLY A 52 3.81 8.29 0.30
N LEU A 53 4.71 7.36 0.58
CA LEU A 53 4.61 5.97 0.13
C LEU A 53 4.83 5.01 1.30
N VAL A 54 3.85 4.14 1.56
CA VAL A 54 3.93 3.04 2.53
C VAL A 54 3.92 1.72 1.77
N VAL A 55 4.87 0.83 2.06
CA VAL A 55 4.96 -0.49 1.40
C VAL A 55 4.90 -1.59 2.45
N GLY A 56 3.80 -2.33 2.46
CA GLY A 56 3.64 -3.56 3.24
C GLY A 56 4.16 -4.76 2.43
N ALA A 57 5.25 -5.38 2.89
CA ALA A 57 5.80 -6.59 2.31
C ALA A 57 5.45 -7.81 3.17
N ALA A 58 5.10 -8.93 2.52
CA ALA A 58 4.97 -10.20 3.22
C ALA A 58 6.36 -10.77 3.52
N LEU A 59 6.64 -11.03 4.80
CA LEU A 59 7.81 -11.83 5.19
C LEU A 59 7.53 -13.28 4.81
N ARG A 60 8.42 -13.86 3.99
CA ARG A 60 8.33 -15.26 3.55
C ARG A 60 9.54 -16.00 4.08
N MET A 61 9.30 -17.16 4.66
CA MET A 61 10.37 -18.08 4.99
C MET A 61 10.81 -18.80 3.70
N PHE A 62 12.09 -18.71 3.38
CA PHE A 62 12.69 -19.56 2.35
C PHE A 62 13.08 -20.87 3.03
N MET A 63 12.46 -21.99 2.64
CA MET A 63 12.93 -23.30 3.09
C MET A 63 14.16 -23.66 2.25
N ALA A 64 15.28 -23.90 2.93
CA ALA A 64 16.51 -24.42 2.35
C ALA A 64 16.53 -25.96 2.39
#